data_AF-B6B0G0-F1
#
_entry.id   AF-B6B0G0-F1
#
_cell.length_a   1.000
_cell.length_b   1.000
_cell.length_c   1.000
_cell.angle_alpha   90.00
_cell.angle_beta   90.00
_cell.angle_gamma   90.00
#
_symmetry.space_group_name_H-M   'P 1'
#
loop_
_entity.id
_entity.type
_entity.pdbx_description
1 polymer ?
#
loop_
_entity_poly.entity_id
_entity_poly.type
_entity_poly.pdbx_seq_one_letter_code
_entity_poly.pdbx_strand_id
1 'polypeptide(L)'
;MSATPRRSGRKDRHVQRAAPPSVNPAPPGPSGGLYRPSTLADLHHFTRLQDTLDNVAWFTRCCIATDVPDPFNLDVTTAYALLKNTTKPVATAFTLAENVDPIVQMFDIAAGGVGQFSKRPFVKIHISPVISPISFGEDAVDVVYKCIEHNIPMSCITAAQTGATAPVTLAGFLGASFAAFILDDDIARCMALR
;
A
#
# COMPACT_ATOMS: atom_id res chain seq x y z
N MET A 1 -31.31 11.20 -18.02
CA MET A 1 -30.74 10.85 -16.70
C MET A 1 -29.25 10.62 -16.87
N SER A 2 -28.45 11.66 -16.64
CA SER A 2 -26.99 11.61 -16.80
C SER A 2 -26.40 10.87 -15.60
N ALA A 3 -25.80 9.70 -15.82
CA ALA A 3 -25.12 8.96 -14.78
C ALA A 3 -23.84 9.74 -14.40
N THR A 4 -23.82 10.26 -13.17
CA THR A 4 -22.64 10.90 -12.57
C THR A 4 -21.46 9.91 -12.64
N PRO A 5 -20.27 10.31 -13.12
CA PRO A 5 -19.14 9.39 -13.24
C PRO A 5 -18.74 8.90 -11.84
N ARG A 6 -18.66 7.56 -11.66
CA ARG A 6 -18.30 6.95 -10.38
C ARG A 6 -16.90 7.44 -9.94
N ARG A 7 -16.83 8.11 -8.79
CA ARG A 7 -15.65 8.83 -8.29
C ARG A 7 -14.58 7.94 -7.61
N SER A 8 -14.92 6.72 -7.20
CA SER A 8 -13.96 5.74 -6.68
C SER A 8 -14.47 4.34 -6.98
N GLY A 9 -13.61 3.49 -7.54
CA GLY A 9 -13.86 2.06 -7.76
C GLY A 9 -12.87 1.19 -7.00
N ARG A 10 -12.18 1.71 -5.98
CA ARG A 10 -11.10 0.99 -5.27
C ARG A 10 -11.66 -0.21 -4.52
N LYS A 11 -12.81 -0.08 -3.86
CA LYS A 11 -13.51 -1.20 -3.18
C LYS A 11 -13.87 -2.30 -4.19
N ASP A 12 -14.53 -1.94 -5.30
CA ASP A 12 -14.87 -2.88 -6.38
C ASP A 12 -13.63 -3.53 -7.01
N ARG A 13 -12.56 -2.76 -7.23
CA ARG A 13 -11.28 -3.24 -7.78
C ARG A 13 -10.51 -4.12 -6.80
N HIS A 14 -10.61 -3.87 -5.49
CA HIS A 14 -10.02 -4.75 -4.48
C HIS A 14 -10.73 -6.10 -4.46
N VAL A 15 -12.07 -6.11 -4.52
CA VAL A 15 -12.86 -7.34 -4.68
C VAL A 15 -12.48 -8.07 -5.97
N GLN A 16 -12.34 -7.35 -7.09
CA GLN A 16 -11.90 -7.93 -8.37
C GLN A 16 -10.45 -8.44 -8.37
N ARG A 17 -9.53 -7.79 -7.65
CA ARG A 17 -8.11 -8.19 -7.53
C ARG A 17 -7.89 -9.34 -6.56
N ALA A 18 -8.78 -9.50 -5.57
CA ALA A 18 -8.77 -10.64 -4.67
C ALA A 18 -9.16 -11.95 -5.40
N ALA A 19 -9.94 -11.84 -6.48
CA ALA A 19 -10.28 -12.99 -7.32
C ALA A 19 -9.08 -13.45 -8.17
N PRO A 20 -8.83 -14.77 -8.28
CA PRO A 20 -7.82 -15.30 -9.20
C PRO A 20 -8.16 -14.95 -10.66
N PRO A 21 -7.19 -14.58 -11.50
CA PRO A 21 -7.44 -14.33 -12.93
C PRO A 21 -7.88 -15.61 -13.65
N SER A 22 -8.82 -15.48 -14.59
CA SER A 22 -9.37 -16.61 -15.37
C SER A 22 -8.37 -17.20 -16.38
N VAL A 23 -7.40 -16.39 -16.83
CA VAL A 23 -6.31 -16.80 -17.71
C VAL A 23 -5.02 -16.31 -17.07
N ASN A 24 -4.04 -17.20 -16.91
CA ASN A 24 -2.73 -16.85 -16.37
C ASN A 24 -1.92 -16.04 -17.40
N PRO A 25 -1.67 -14.74 -17.19
CA PRO A 25 -0.92 -13.93 -18.15
C PRO A 25 0.61 -14.15 -18.07
N ALA A 26 1.11 -14.93 -17.09
CA ALA A 26 2.54 -15.17 -16.88
C ALA A 26 2.82 -16.60 -16.38
N PRO A 27 3.16 -17.57 -17.26
CA PRO A 27 3.76 -18.82 -16.84
C PRO A 27 5.28 -18.60 -16.70
N PRO A 28 5.99 -19.27 -15.79
CA PRO A 28 5.76 -19.31 -14.36
C PRO A 28 7.05 -19.17 -13.54
N GLY A 29 6.86 -18.80 -12.26
CA GLY A 29 7.82 -19.00 -11.18
C GLY A 29 8.02 -20.49 -10.82
N PRO A 30 8.12 -20.86 -9.53
CA PRO A 30 8.89 -22.01 -9.01
C PRO A 30 8.57 -23.38 -9.62
N SER A 31 9.45 -24.36 -9.37
CA SER A 31 9.50 -25.69 -9.99
C SER A 31 8.12 -26.29 -10.31
N GLY A 32 7.88 -26.57 -11.59
CA GLY A 32 6.62 -27.11 -12.13
C GLY A 32 5.78 -26.08 -12.86
N GLY A 33 6.05 -24.80 -12.63
CA GLY A 33 5.62 -23.77 -13.53
C GLY A 33 4.12 -23.48 -13.55
N LEU A 34 3.48 -23.66 -12.41
CA LEU A 34 2.06 -23.42 -12.26
C LEU A 34 1.87 -22.11 -11.49
N TYR A 35 1.00 -21.25 -12.00
CA TYR A 35 0.53 -20.10 -11.22
C TYR A 35 -0.30 -20.60 -10.04
N ARG A 36 -0.05 -20.02 -8.87
CA ARG A 36 -0.95 -20.13 -7.73
C ARG A 36 -1.14 -18.75 -7.10
N PRO A 37 -2.32 -18.47 -6.51
CA PRO A 37 -2.52 -17.26 -5.72
C PRO A 37 -1.54 -17.20 -4.53
N SER A 38 -1.15 -15.99 -4.15
CA SER A 38 -0.33 -15.74 -2.96
C SER A 38 -1.17 -15.84 -1.70
N THR A 39 -0.56 -16.36 -0.64
CA THR A 39 -1.20 -16.65 0.65
C THR A 39 -0.55 -15.86 1.78
N LEU A 40 -1.18 -15.82 2.95
CA LEU A 40 -0.57 -15.26 4.15
C LEU A 40 0.73 -16.01 4.51
N ALA A 41 0.76 -17.32 4.30
CA ALA A 41 1.97 -18.13 4.51
C ALA A 41 3.15 -17.65 3.64
N ASP A 42 2.89 -17.23 2.41
CA ASP A 42 3.93 -16.67 1.53
C ASP A 42 4.49 -15.36 2.08
N LEU A 43 3.62 -14.48 2.61
CA LEU A 43 4.07 -13.23 3.21
C LEU A 43 4.98 -13.49 4.43
N HIS A 44 4.64 -14.48 5.25
CA HIS A 44 5.49 -14.97 6.34
C HIS A 44 6.84 -15.52 5.84
N HIS A 45 6.86 -16.24 4.71
CA HIS A 45 8.11 -16.73 4.10
C HIS A 45 8.98 -15.58 3.58
N PHE A 46 8.40 -14.63 2.84
CA PHE A 46 9.14 -13.50 2.27
C PHE A 46 9.74 -12.59 3.33
N THR A 47 9.00 -12.34 4.42
CA THR A 47 9.50 -11.55 5.55
C THR A 47 10.67 -12.22 6.26
N ARG A 48 10.57 -13.53 6.54
CA ARG A 48 11.70 -14.29 7.12
C ARG A 48 12.92 -14.31 6.19
N LEU A 49 12.70 -14.53 4.89
CA LEU A 49 13.77 -14.53 3.91
C LEU A 49 14.53 -13.20 3.93
N GLN A 50 13.79 -12.10 3.83
CA GLN A 50 14.35 -10.76 3.81
C GLN A 50 15.17 -10.42 5.06
N ASP A 51 14.72 -10.85 6.25
CA ASP A 51 15.40 -10.56 7.51
C ASP A 51 16.85 -11.08 7.48
N THR A 52 17.09 -12.21 6.80
CA THR A 52 18.43 -12.81 6.65
C THR A 52 19.33 -12.14 5.60
N LEU A 53 18.83 -11.21 4.79
CA LEU A 53 19.58 -10.61 3.68
C LEU A 53 20.32 -9.33 4.10
N ASP A 54 21.65 -9.37 4.21
CA ASP A 54 22.46 -8.24 4.67
C ASP A 54 22.33 -6.99 3.80
N ASN A 55 22.15 -7.17 2.49
CA ASN A 55 22.06 -6.06 1.54
C ASN A 55 20.66 -5.45 1.43
N VAL A 56 19.70 -5.91 2.24
CA VAL A 56 18.35 -5.35 2.22
C VAL A 56 17.99 -4.76 3.58
N ALA A 57 17.94 -3.43 3.62
CA ALA A 57 17.82 -2.63 4.84
C ALA A 57 16.38 -2.45 5.34
N TRP A 58 15.39 -2.62 4.46
CA TRP A 58 13.97 -2.51 4.79
C TRP A 58 13.13 -3.38 3.86
N PHE A 59 11.93 -3.74 4.27
CA PHE A 59 11.05 -4.62 3.49
C PHE A 59 9.74 -3.95 3.16
N THR A 60 9.28 -4.04 1.92
CA THR A 60 7.91 -3.69 1.57
C THR A 60 7.14 -4.97 1.25
N ARG A 61 5.89 -5.04 1.73
CA ARG A 61 4.97 -6.12 1.40
C ARG A 61 4.92 -6.34 -0.11
N CYS A 62 5.37 -7.51 -0.57
CA CYS A 62 5.54 -7.81 -1.99
C CYS A 62 4.35 -8.54 -2.64
N CYS A 63 3.41 -9.08 -1.86
CA CYS A 63 2.25 -9.82 -2.37
C CYS A 63 0.99 -9.58 -1.53
N ILE A 64 -0.17 -9.98 -2.06
CA ILE A 64 -1.45 -9.90 -1.38
C ILE A 64 -1.83 -11.30 -0.87
N ALA A 65 -2.16 -11.44 0.40
CA ALA A 65 -2.69 -12.68 0.96
C ALA A 65 -4.12 -12.90 0.46
N THR A 66 -4.29 -13.60 -0.66
CA THR A 66 -5.59 -13.81 -1.32
C THR A 66 -6.49 -14.81 -0.59
N ASP A 67 -5.91 -15.57 0.34
CA ASP A 67 -6.59 -16.45 1.29
C ASP A 67 -7.27 -15.69 2.45
N VAL A 68 -7.05 -14.37 2.56
CA VAL A 68 -7.70 -13.50 3.55
C VAL A 68 -8.61 -12.49 2.82
N PRO A 69 -9.92 -12.77 2.67
CA PRO A 69 -10.81 -11.99 1.81
C PRO A 69 -11.28 -10.68 2.45
N ASP A 70 -11.37 -10.64 3.77
CA ASP A 70 -11.85 -9.46 4.49
C ASP A 70 -10.76 -8.38 4.56
N PRO A 71 -11.03 -7.14 4.09
CA PRO A 71 -10.03 -6.07 4.04
C PRO A 71 -9.37 -5.73 5.37
N PHE A 72 -10.13 -5.75 6.47
CA PHE A 72 -9.60 -5.48 7.80
C PHE A 72 -8.64 -6.59 8.24
N ASN A 73 -9.09 -7.84 8.16
CA ASN A 73 -8.24 -9.00 8.47
C ASN A 73 -7.00 -9.06 7.58
N LEU A 74 -7.11 -8.69 6.30
CA LEU A 74 -5.98 -8.64 5.37
C LEU A 74 -4.92 -7.66 5.87
N ASP A 75 -5.30 -6.44 6.22
CA ASP A 75 -4.36 -5.41 6.68
C ASP A 75 -3.75 -5.78 8.03
N VAL A 76 -4.55 -6.27 8.98
CA VAL A 76 -4.11 -6.67 10.33
C VAL A 76 -3.13 -7.85 10.25
N THR A 77 -3.49 -8.92 9.53
CA THR A 77 -2.63 -10.11 9.40
C THR A 77 -1.36 -9.80 8.61
N THR A 78 -1.45 -8.94 7.60
CA THR A 78 -0.28 -8.43 6.87
C THR A 78 0.65 -7.68 7.82
N ALA A 79 0.13 -6.72 8.58
CA ALA A 79 0.92 -5.95 9.53
C ALA A 79 1.55 -6.87 10.60
N TYR A 80 0.79 -7.82 11.15
CA TYR A 80 1.32 -8.80 12.09
C TYR A 80 2.45 -9.65 11.49
N ALA A 81 2.28 -10.16 10.26
CA ALA A 81 3.30 -10.94 9.57
C ALA A 81 4.60 -10.12 9.37
N LEU A 82 4.48 -8.83 9.03
CA LEU A 82 5.63 -7.94 8.90
C LEU A 82 6.34 -7.76 10.25
N LEU A 83 5.62 -7.52 11.34
CA LEU A 83 6.24 -7.32 12.67
C LEU A 83 6.87 -8.59 13.24
N LYS A 84 6.22 -9.73 13.03
CA LYS A 84 6.59 -10.98 13.72
C LYS A 84 7.86 -11.61 13.14
N ASN A 85 8.13 -11.41 11.85
CA ASN A 85 9.14 -12.17 11.11
C ASN A 85 10.38 -11.36 10.71
N THR A 86 10.43 -10.04 10.94
CA THR A 86 11.60 -9.21 10.63
C THR A 86 11.84 -8.17 11.72
N THR A 87 13.12 -7.88 11.97
CA THR A 87 13.56 -6.80 12.87
C THR A 87 13.84 -5.50 12.12
N LYS A 88 13.92 -5.57 10.79
CA LYS A 88 14.15 -4.44 9.89
C LYS A 88 12.89 -3.58 9.75
N PRO A 89 13.02 -2.27 9.46
CA PRO A 89 11.88 -1.42 9.11
C PRO A 89 11.06 -2.01 7.95
N VAL A 90 9.74 -1.88 8.06
CA VAL A 90 8.81 -2.47 7.09
C VAL A 90 7.89 -1.42 6.47
N ALA A 91 7.33 -1.75 5.31
CA ALA A 91 6.28 -0.98 4.68
C ALA A 91 5.10 -1.84 4.25
N THR A 92 3.90 -1.30 4.42
CA THR A 92 2.64 -1.93 4.02
C THR A 92 1.69 -0.91 3.38
N ALA A 93 0.49 -1.33 3.01
CA ALA A 93 -0.58 -0.45 2.57
C ALA A 93 -1.82 -0.74 3.43
N PHE A 94 -2.61 0.30 3.70
CA PHE A 94 -3.93 0.13 4.29
C PHE A 94 -5.00 0.22 3.21
N THR A 95 -6.02 -0.61 3.38
CA THR A 95 -7.13 -0.74 2.45
C THR A 95 -8.17 0.34 2.69
N LEU A 96 -8.52 0.60 3.96
CA LEU A 96 -9.50 1.58 4.42
C LEU A 96 -8.98 2.40 5.60
N ALA A 97 -9.51 3.61 5.77
CA ALA A 97 -9.10 4.53 6.84
C ALA A 97 -9.43 4.00 8.24
N GLU A 98 -10.55 3.27 8.39
CA GLU A 98 -10.97 2.63 9.64
C GLU A 98 -10.02 1.52 10.12
N ASN A 99 -9.20 0.96 9.22
CA ASN A 99 -8.22 -0.06 9.57
C ASN A 99 -6.98 0.53 10.26
N VAL A 100 -6.75 1.85 10.13
CA VAL A 100 -5.53 2.50 10.62
C VAL A 100 -5.48 2.49 12.14
N ASP A 101 -6.54 2.94 12.81
CA ASP A 101 -6.55 3.09 14.28
C ASP A 101 -6.28 1.75 15.00
N PRO A 102 -6.95 0.62 14.66
CA PRO A 102 -6.67 -0.67 15.31
C PRO A 102 -5.27 -1.22 15.00
N ILE A 103 -4.75 -0.97 13.80
CA ILE A 103 -3.41 -1.45 13.44
C ILE A 103 -2.32 -0.63 14.13
N VAL A 104 -2.52 0.69 14.30
CA VAL A 104 -1.61 1.51 15.10
C VAL A 104 -1.60 1.07 16.56
N GLN A 105 -2.75 0.68 17.13
CA GLN A 105 -2.78 0.08 18.47
C GLN A 105 -1.92 -1.20 18.55
N MET A 106 -1.97 -2.04 17.53
CA MET A 106 -1.09 -3.21 17.45
C MET A 106 0.40 -2.81 17.38
N PHE A 107 0.74 -1.76 16.63
CA PHE A 107 2.10 -1.23 16.59
C PHE A 107 2.55 -0.65 17.93
N ASP A 108 1.67 0.04 18.64
CA ASP A 108 1.93 0.56 19.98
C ASP A 108 2.19 -0.57 20.98
N ILE A 109 1.38 -1.64 20.95
CA ILE A 109 1.61 -2.84 21.77
C ILE A 109 3.01 -3.41 21.48
N ALA A 110 3.39 -3.55 20.21
CA ALA A 110 4.72 -4.02 19.82
C ALA A 110 5.85 -3.06 20.23
N ALA A 111 5.57 -1.76 20.28
CA ALA A 111 6.50 -0.70 20.66
C ALA A 111 6.64 -0.52 22.19
N GLY A 112 5.83 -1.21 22.99
CA GLY A 112 5.89 -1.18 24.45
C GLY A 112 4.88 -0.24 25.12
N GLY A 113 3.81 0.17 24.42
CA GLY A 113 2.68 0.90 25.00
C GLY A 113 2.09 1.94 24.05
N VAL A 114 0.96 2.51 24.49
CA VAL A 114 0.20 3.51 23.71
C VAL A 114 1.07 4.73 23.37
N GLY A 115 1.02 5.17 22.11
CA GLY A 115 1.75 6.31 21.55
C GLY A 115 3.26 6.10 21.39
N GLN A 116 3.79 4.89 21.61
CA GLN A 116 5.22 4.63 21.44
C GLN A 116 5.61 4.50 19.97
N PHE A 117 4.73 3.93 19.14
CA PHE A 117 4.99 3.83 17.70
C PHE A 117 5.13 5.23 17.08
N SER A 118 4.23 6.16 17.43
CA SER A 118 4.24 7.53 16.90
C SER A 118 5.53 8.31 17.21
N LYS A 119 6.19 8.02 18.35
CA LYS A 119 7.47 8.65 18.72
C LYS A 119 8.65 8.14 17.88
N ARG A 120 8.62 6.87 17.48
CA ARG A 120 9.67 6.24 16.68
C ARG A 120 9.09 5.22 15.70
N PRO A 121 8.51 5.68 14.58
CA PRO A 121 7.85 4.81 13.63
C PRO A 121 8.83 3.83 13.00
N PHE A 122 8.50 2.53 13.04
CA PHE A 122 9.24 1.45 12.36
C PHE A 122 8.48 0.84 11.18
N VAL A 123 7.25 1.32 10.95
CA VAL A 123 6.40 0.97 9.81
C VAL A 123 6.12 2.23 9.00
N LYS A 124 6.30 2.11 7.68
CA LYS A 124 5.93 3.10 6.68
C LYS A 124 4.72 2.62 5.88
N ILE A 125 3.95 3.53 5.31
CA ILE A 125 2.82 3.19 4.44
C ILE A 125 3.09 3.60 3.00
N HIS A 126 2.74 2.72 2.07
CA HIS A 126 2.67 3.01 0.64
C HIS A 126 1.23 3.27 0.26
N ILE A 127 0.99 4.43 -0.36
CA ILE A 127 -0.33 4.86 -0.77
C ILE A 127 -0.27 5.66 -2.06
N SER A 128 -1.33 5.62 -2.85
CA SER A 128 -1.45 6.39 -4.10
C SER A 128 -2.74 7.21 -4.03
N PRO A 129 -2.71 8.38 -3.36
CA PRO A 129 -3.89 9.25 -3.27
C PRO A 129 -4.15 9.95 -4.61
N VAL A 130 -3.10 10.36 -5.34
CA VAL A 130 -3.22 10.81 -6.73
C VAL A 130 -3.37 9.61 -7.68
N ILE A 131 -4.48 9.60 -8.40
CA ILE A 131 -4.78 8.73 -9.54
C ILE A 131 -4.39 9.48 -10.81
N SER A 132 -3.44 8.92 -11.56
CA SER A 132 -3.01 9.50 -12.84
C SER A 132 -4.20 9.64 -13.81
N PRO A 133 -4.31 10.76 -14.53
CA PRO A 133 -3.31 11.83 -14.64
C PRO A 133 -3.26 12.83 -13.47
N ILE A 134 -4.37 13.24 -12.85
CA ILE A 134 -4.41 14.28 -11.78
C ILE A 134 -5.72 14.25 -10.93
N SER A 135 -6.26 13.07 -10.62
CA SER A 135 -7.47 12.93 -9.78
C SER A 135 -7.13 12.40 -8.41
N PHE A 136 -7.98 12.60 -7.40
CA PHE A 136 -7.80 12.00 -6.07
C PHE A 136 -8.76 10.86 -5.83
N GLY A 137 -8.26 9.76 -5.26
CA GLY A 137 -9.09 8.70 -4.73
C GLY A 137 -9.53 9.05 -3.31
N GLU A 138 -10.82 9.28 -3.10
CA GLU A 138 -11.42 9.63 -1.80
C GLU A 138 -10.96 8.69 -0.68
N ASP A 139 -11.16 7.36 -0.85
CA ASP A 139 -10.73 6.37 0.15
C ASP A 139 -9.22 6.42 0.47
N ALA A 140 -8.39 6.77 -0.53
CA ALA A 140 -6.95 6.85 -0.34
C ALA A 140 -6.53 8.13 0.38
N VAL A 141 -7.21 9.24 0.11
CA VAL A 141 -7.04 10.50 0.83
C VAL A 141 -7.45 10.33 2.30
N ASP A 142 -8.55 9.63 2.59
CA ASP A 142 -8.98 9.36 3.97
C ASP A 142 -7.94 8.55 4.75
N VAL A 143 -7.33 7.55 4.12
CA VAL A 143 -6.23 6.79 4.73
C VAL A 143 -5.01 7.69 4.98
N VAL A 144 -4.68 8.59 4.05
CA VAL A 144 -3.60 9.58 4.26
C VAL A 144 -3.88 10.44 5.48
N TYR A 145 -5.08 11.02 5.59
CA TYR A 145 -5.47 11.80 6.77
C TYR A 145 -5.29 11.00 8.07
N LYS A 146 -5.79 9.77 8.09
CA LYS A 146 -5.65 8.90 9.25
C LYS A 146 -4.19 8.54 9.58
N CYS A 147 -3.34 8.37 8.58
CA CYS A 147 -1.92 8.09 8.80
C CYS A 147 -1.18 9.31 9.38
N ILE A 148 -1.57 10.52 8.99
CA ILE A 148 -1.00 11.77 9.52
C ILE A 148 -1.34 11.94 11.00
N GLU A 149 -2.59 11.65 11.41
CA GLU A 149 -3.03 11.71 12.82
C GLU A 149 -2.13 10.87 13.75
N HIS A 150 -1.56 9.78 13.25
CA HIS A 150 -0.70 8.87 14.02
C HIS A 150 0.81 9.07 13.81
N ASN A 151 1.21 10.10 13.06
CA ASN A 151 2.61 10.36 12.69
C ASN A 151 3.25 9.19 11.92
N ILE A 152 2.50 8.54 11.03
CA ILE A 152 3.00 7.43 10.21
C ILE A 152 3.76 7.99 9.00
N PRO A 153 5.03 7.58 8.77
CA PRO A 153 5.75 7.93 7.56
C PRO A 153 5.07 7.32 6.33
N MET A 154 4.83 8.13 5.31
CA MET A 154 4.19 7.69 4.08
C MET A 154 5.11 7.87 2.87
N SER A 155 4.91 7.01 1.88
CA SER A 155 5.38 7.22 0.51
C SER A 155 4.16 7.22 -0.39
N CYS A 156 3.83 8.43 -0.86
CA CYS A 156 2.86 8.65 -1.90
C CYS A 156 3.47 8.21 -3.24
N ILE A 157 2.80 7.30 -3.94
CA ILE A 157 3.28 6.69 -5.18
C ILE A 157 2.38 7.15 -6.33
N THR A 158 2.97 7.87 -7.27
CA THR A 158 2.38 8.12 -8.58
C THR A 158 2.80 7.02 -9.56
N ALA A 159 1.82 6.33 -10.16
CA ALA A 159 2.04 5.23 -11.10
C ALA A 159 1.60 5.61 -12.54
N ALA A 160 2.13 6.72 -13.05
CA ALA A 160 1.85 7.18 -14.40
C ALA A 160 2.48 6.24 -15.44
N GLN A 161 1.72 5.92 -16.50
CA GLN A 161 2.18 5.08 -17.60
C GLN A 161 2.09 5.87 -18.92
N THR A 162 3.25 6.11 -19.54
CA THR A 162 3.36 6.78 -20.83
C THR A 162 2.47 6.14 -21.88
N GLY A 163 1.60 6.93 -22.51
CA GLY A 163 0.68 6.47 -23.56
C GLY A 163 -0.57 5.73 -23.05
N ALA A 164 -0.74 5.57 -21.73
CA ALA A 164 -1.93 4.99 -21.13
C ALA A 164 -2.61 5.97 -20.15
N THR A 165 -1.97 6.25 -19.03
CA THR A 165 -2.48 7.17 -17.99
C THR A 165 -1.72 8.49 -17.94
N ALA A 166 -0.77 8.69 -18.86
CA ALA A 166 -0.01 9.92 -19.08
C ALA A 166 0.28 10.13 -20.57
N PRO A 167 0.61 11.37 -21.00
CA PRO A 167 0.94 11.66 -22.40
C PRO A 167 2.05 10.76 -22.95
N VAL A 168 2.02 10.48 -24.26
CA VAL A 168 3.02 9.62 -24.93
C VAL A 168 4.39 10.31 -25.10
N THR A 169 4.42 11.65 -25.07
CA THR A 169 5.66 12.42 -25.21
C THR A 169 6.42 12.43 -23.90
N LEU A 170 7.76 12.31 -23.96
CA LEU A 170 8.62 12.36 -22.76
C LEU A 170 8.42 13.63 -21.93
N ALA A 171 8.31 14.79 -22.60
CA ALA A 171 8.07 16.06 -21.93
C ALA A 171 6.69 16.11 -21.25
N GLY A 172 5.65 15.58 -21.89
CA GLY A 172 4.31 15.50 -21.33
C GLY A 172 4.22 14.52 -20.16
N PHE A 173 4.88 13.36 -20.27
CA PHE A 173 5.00 12.38 -19.18
C PHE A 173 5.73 12.97 -17.97
N LEU A 174 6.85 13.64 -18.19
CA LEU A 174 7.62 14.28 -17.11
C LEU A 174 6.80 15.38 -16.43
N GLY A 175 6.17 16.27 -17.21
CA GLY A 175 5.35 17.35 -16.66
C GLY A 175 4.16 16.84 -15.83
N ALA A 176 3.42 15.86 -16.35
CA ALA A 176 2.28 15.27 -15.63
C ALA A 176 2.71 14.50 -14.37
N SER A 177 3.77 13.69 -14.46
CA SER A 177 4.28 12.91 -13.32
C SER A 177 4.86 13.81 -12.23
N PHE A 178 5.52 14.90 -12.62
CA PHE A 178 6.05 15.88 -11.67
C PHE A 178 4.94 16.67 -10.98
N ALA A 179 3.89 17.07 -11.71
CA ALA A 179 2.72 17.70 -11.11
C ALA A 179 2.03 16.77 -10.09
N ALA A 180 1.85 15.49 -10.44
CA ALA A 180 1.29 14.49 -9.54
C ALA A 180 2.17 14.28 -8.29
N PHE A 181 3.49 14.24 -8.45
CA PHE A 181 4.44 14.15 -7.33
C PHE A 181 4.33 15.34 -6.37
N ILE A 182 4.23 16.57 -6.88
CA ILE A 182 4.06 17.77 -6.04
C ILE A 182 2.75 17.69 -5.27
N LEU A 183 1.64 17.31 -5.92
CA LEU A 183 0.35 17.17 -5.26
C LEU A 183 0.36 16.11 -4.15
N ASP A 184 1.04 15.00 -4.39
CA ASP A 184 1.24 13.92 -3.42
C ASP A 184 2.02 14.39 -2.17
N ASP A 185 3.09 15.18 -2.36
CA ASP A 185 3.92 15.72 -1.27
C ASP A 185 3.21 16.88 -0.54
N ASP A 186 2.50 17.75 -1.25
CA ASP A 186 1.74 18.86 -0.67
C ASP A 186 0.61 18.36 0.22
N ILE A 187 -0.11 17.31 -0.19
CA ILE A 187 -1.11 16.67 0.68
C ILE A 187 -0.47 16.18 1.97
N ALA A 188 0.67 15.49 1.89
CA ALA A 188 1.33 15.01 3.09
C ALA A 188 1.86 16.15 3.97
N ARG A 189 2.44 17.21 3.38
CA ARG A 189 3.07 18.33 4.10
C ARG A 189 2.10 19.37 4.64
N CYS A 190 1.18 19.88 3.83
CA CYS A 190 0.21 20.89 4.27
C CYS A 190 -0.68 20.36 5.41
N MET A 191 -0.86 19.05 5.48
CA MET A 191 -1.69 18.41 6.49
C MET A 191 -0.91 18.00 7.75
N ALA A 192 0.42 17.87 7.66
CA ALA A 192 1.30 17.69 8.82
C ALA A 192 1.63 19.02 9.56
N LEU A 193 1.29 20.17 8.97
CA LEU A 193 1.52 21.51 9.53
C LEU A 193 0.29 22.11 10.25
N ARG A 194 -0.73 21.30 10.55
CA ARG A 194 -1.89 21.68 11.37
C ARG A 194 -1.85 20.97 12.71
#